data_AF-S4PHZ2-F1
#
_entry.id   AF-S4PHZ2-F1
#
_cell.length_a   1.000
_cell.length_b   1.000
_cell.length_c   1.000
_cell.angle_alpha   90.00
_cell.angle_beta   90.00
_cell.angle_gamma   90.00
#
_symmetry.space_group_name_H-M   'P 1'
#
loop_
_entity.id
_entity.type
_entity.pdbx_description
1 polymer ?
#
loop_
_entity_poly.entity_id
_entity_poly.type
_entity_poly.pdbx_seq_one_letter_code
_entity_poly.pdbx_strand_id
1 'polypeptide(L)'
;MRCISIIRYLVEHMEAVGIGASISSNLYKTYDVPSVISHLLQLEPWRRIDGIGELQLFTFGRWSKPSVEDYTQLHRSEAQLWLCLRQLLLEPRLPHHYTINECRRAAFCSLQAKITDTVLDQVPPLNDLKMFLCRLAVGDYSSVHNRTNGVKNPGCTLIEIVPQIKQAYLKEVHKRTKSLAKNQLENFHLDGSESSRNMAKKLLESYTSDAALALDSGGAKCAKCGDKASKKCSRCKTEWYCGRECQVQQWPKHKEICDQFANLCV
;
A
#
# COMPACT_ATOMS: atom_id res chain seq x y z
N MET A 1 -2.27 -0.13 -1.81
CA MET A 1 -1.36 -0.99 -2.58
C MET A 1 -0.11 -0.26 -3.07
N ARG A 2 -0.23 0.74 -3.95
CA ARG A 2 0.93 1.46 -4.51
C ARG A 2 1.87 2.07 -3.46
N CYS A 3 1.30 2.64 -2.39
CA CYS A 3 2.09 3.21 -1.28
C CYS A 3 3.01 2.18 -0.59
N ILE A 4 2.55 0.93 -0.40
CA ILE A 4 3.35 -0.12 0.25
C ILE A 4 4.55 -0.47 -0.62
N SER A 5 4.36 -0.63 -1.93
CA SER A 5 5.45 -0.91 -2.87
C SER A 5 6.45 0.24 -2.95
N ILE A 6 5.98 1.50 -2.95
CA ILE A 6 6.86 2.68 -2.94
C ILE A 6 7.68 2.73 -1.65
N ILE A 7 7.04 2.53 -0.49
CA ILE A 7 7.75 2.52 0.79
C ILE A 7 8.79 1.40 0.81
N ARG A 8 8.43 0.18 0.40
CA ARG A 8 9.37 -0.94 0.33
C ARG A 8 10.57 -0.60 -0.57
N TYR A 9 10.33 -0.03 -1.75
CA TYR A 9 11.41 0.38 -2.65
C TYR A 9 12.34 1.42 -2.02
N LEU A 10 11.78 2.43 -1.34
CA LEU A 10 12.57 3.43 -0.61
C LEU A 10 13.41 2.80 0.50
N VAL A 11 12.84 1.81 1.21
CA VAL A 11 13.52 1.09 2.29
C VAL A 11 14.66 0.23 1.73
N GLU A 12 14.42 -0.49 0.63
CA GLU A 12 15.39 -1.39 -0.02
C GLU A 12 16.59 -0.62 -0.61
N HIS A 13 16.38 0.61 -1.05
CA HIS A 13 17.43 1.45 -1.64
C HIS A 13 17.90 2.59 -0.74
N MET A 14 17.61 2.53 0.56
CA MET A 14 17.91 3.62 1.50
C MET A 14 19.42 3.95 1.59
N GLU A 15 20.31 3.00 1.30
CA GLU A 15 21.77 3.19 1.27
C GLU A 15 22.29 3.74 -0.05
N ALA A 16 21.65 3.41 -1.17
CA ALA A 16 22.11 3.81 -2.50
C ALA A 16 21.88 5.31 -2.76
N VAL A 17 20.92 5.92 -2.05
CA VAL A 17 20.62 7.34 -2.20
C VAL A 17 21.40 8.14 -1.15
N GLY A 18 22.17 9.14 -1.58
CA GLY A 18 22.94 10.05 -0.71
C GLY A 18 22.11 10.89 0.30
N ILE A 19 20.82 10.57 0.46
CA ILE A 19 19.87 11.13 1.43
C ILE A 19 19.34 10.06 2.41
N GLY A 20 20.01 8.92 2.52
CA GLY A 20 19.59 7.79 3.35
C GLY A 20 19.25 8.18 4.79
N ALA A 21 20.03 9.08 5.39
CA ALA A 21 19.79 9.61 6.74
C ALA A 21 18.43 10.31 6.88
N SER A 22 18.04 11.15 5.91
CA SER A 22 16.74 11.82 5.86
C SER A 22 15.59 10.82 5.69
N ILE A 23 15.79 9.81 4.83
CA ILE A 23 14.80 8.74 4.62
C ILE A 23 14.63 7.93 5.91
N SER A 24 15.71 7.51 6.57
CA SER A 24 15.68 6.83 7.86
C SER A 24 14.98 7.67 8.93
N SER A 25 15.33 8.96 9.05
CA SER A 25 14.69 9.89 9.99
C SER A 25 13.17 9.90 9.82
N ASN A 26 12.70 10.07 8.58
CA ASN A 26 11.27 10.11 8.31
C ASN A 26 10.58 8.77 8.57
N LEU A 27 11.15 7.65 8.10
CA LEU A 27 10.54 6.33 8.27
C LEU A 27 10.49 5.87 9.73
N TYR A 28 11.56 6.08 10.50
CA TYR A 28 11.66 5.61 11.88
C TYR A 28 11.11 6.60 12.90
N LYS A 29 11.45 7.90 12.80
CA LYS A 29 11.12 8.90 13.83
C LYS A 29 9.82 9.64 13.53
N THR A 30 9.63 10.13 12.30
CA THR A 30 8.46 10.95 11.96
C THR A 30 7.19 10.11 11.81
N TYR A 31 7.29 8.98 11.10
CA TYR A 31 6.11 8.20 10.72
C TYR A 31 5.98 6.83 11.41
N ASP A 32 6.97 6.42 12.20
CA ASP A 32 6.99 5.13 12.92
C ASP A 32 6.53 3.96 12.03
N VAL A 33 7.09 3.88 10.83
CA VAL A 33 6.69 2.94 9.78
C VAL A 33 6.75 1.48 10.24
N PRO A 34 7.76 1.02 11.02
CA PRO A 34 7.75 -0.34 11.56
C PRO A 34 6.50 -0.67 12.37
N SER A 35 6.05 0.24 13.25
CA SER A 35 4.83 0.03 14.05
C SER A 35 3.57 0.02 13.20
N VAL A 36 3.49 0.91 12.21
CA VAL A 36 2.35 0.97 11.27
C VAL A 36 2.26 -0.33 10.47
N ILE A 37 3.37 -0.82 9.93
CA ILE A 37 3.40 -2.10 9.20
C ILE A 37 2.99 -3.26 10.12
N SER A 38 3.49 -3.28 11.36
CA SER A 38 3.08 -4.29 12.36
C SER A 38 1.57 -4.29 12.56
N HIS A 39 0.93 -3.12 12.67
CA HIS A 39 -0.52 -3.04 12.81
C HIS A 39 -1.26 -3.49 11.54
N LEU A 40 -0.77 -3.14 10.35
CA LEU A 40 -1.37 -3.58 9.08
C LEU A 40 -1.31 -5.10 8.92
N LEU A 41 -0.22 -5.74 9.33
CA LEU A 41 -0.07 -7.20 9.34
C LEU A 41 -0.99 -7.85 10.38
N GLN A 42 -1.28 -7.18 11.49
CA GLN A 42 -2.24 -7.69 12.48
C GLN A 42 -3.69 -7.59 12.01
N LEU A 43 -4.07 -6.44 11.45
CA LEU A 43 -5.44 -6.15 11.04
C LEU A 43 -5.83 -6.80 9.71
N GLU A 44 -4.86 -7.12 8.86
CA GLU A 44 -5.08 -7.69 7.52
C GLU A 44 -6.20 -6.98 6.74
N PRO A 45 -6.11 -5.65 6.50
CA PRO A 45 -7.21 -4.85 5.95
C PRO A 45 -7.64 -5.24 4.52
N TRP A 46 -6.91 -6.16 3.89
CA TRP A 46 -7.29 -6.78 2.61
C TRP A 46 -8.18 -8.01 2.76
N ARG A 47 -8.53 -8.42 3.98
CA ARG A 47 -9.47 -9.51 4.28
C ARG A 47 -10.67 -8.93 5.02
N ARG A 48 -11.87 -9.39 4.68
CA ARG A 48 -13.09 -9.10 5.46
C ARG A 48 -14.07 -10.24 5.35
N ILE A 49 -14.92 -10.38 6.36
CA ILE A 49 -16.10 -11.25 6.30
C ILE A 49 -17.28 -10.35 5.94
N ASP A 50 -18.07 -10.73 4.93
CA ASP A 50 -19.28 -9.97 4.57
C ASP A 50 -20.44 -10.22 5.54
N GLY A 51 -21.55 -9.50 5.37
CA GLY A 51 -22.73 -9.64 6.23
C GLY A 51 -23.42 -11.01 6.15
N ILE A 52 -23.01 -11.87 5.22
CA ILE A 52 -23.54 -13.22 5.00
C ILE A 52 -22.60 -14.27 5.63
N GLY A 53 -21.41 -13.86 6.11
CA GLY A 53 -20.43 -14.74 6.73
C GLY A 53 -19.34 -15.25 5.77
N GLU A 54 -19.30 -14.74 4.54
CA GLU A 54 -18.36 -15.20 3.51
C GLU A 54 -17.08 -14.35 3.51
N LEU A 55 -15.93 -15.00 3.40
CA LEU A 55 -14.63 -14.33 3.26
C LEU A 55 -14.56 -13.60 1.91
N GLN A 56 -14.12 -12.34 1.95
CA GLN A 56 -13.81 -11.53 0.79
C GLN A 56 -12.38 -11.00 0.88
N LEU A 57 -11.69 -10.97 -0.26
CA LEU A 57 -10.34 -10.42 -0.39
C LEU A 57 -10.37 -9.16 -1.25
N PHE A 58 -9.58 -8.16 -0.84
CA PHE A 58 -9.42 -6.92 -1.57
C PHE A 58 -8.24 -7.00 -2.52
N THR A 59 -8.52 -7.18 -3.80
CA THR A 59 -7.50 -7.29 -4.85
C THR A 59 -7.81 -6.31 -5.97
N PHE A 60 -6.84 -5.49 -6.37
CA PHE A 60 -6.98 -4.51 -7.46
C PHE A 60 -8.22 -3.61 -7.31
N GLY A 61 -8.37 -2.99 -6.13
CA GLY A 61 -9.40 -1.99 -5.88
C GLY A 61 -10.81 -2.53 -5.62
N ARG A 62 -11.00 -3.86 -5.64
CA ARG A 62 -12.31 -4.49 -5.46
C ARG A 62 -12.27 -5.61 -4.43
N TRP A 63 -13.40 -5.79 -3.76
CA TRP A 63 -13.65 -6.96 -2.92
C TRP A 63 -14.24 -8.07 -3.77
N SER A 64 -13.66 -9.26 -3.69
CA SER A 64 -14.15 -10.46 -4.38
C SER A 64 -14.02 -11.69 -3.50
N LYS A 65 -14.83 -12.72 -3.79
CA LYS A 65 -14.65 -14.03 -3.15
C LYS A 65 -13.28 -14.62 -3.54
N PRO A 66 -12.53 -15.23 -2.60
CA PRO A 66 -11.25 -15.84 -2.89
C PRO A 66 -11.41 -16.99 -3.91
N SER A 67 -10.48 -17.08 -4.85
CA SER A 67 -10.29 -18.27 -5.68
C SER A 67 -9.53 -19.36 -4.93
N VAL A 68 -9.46 -20.58 -5.46
CA VAL A 68 -8.72 -21.70 -4.85
C VAL A 68 -7.24 -21.35 -4.62
N GLU A 69 -6.64 -20.58 -5.53
CA GLU A 69 -5.27 -20.09 -5.40
C GLU A 69 -5.14 -19.07 -4.26
N ASP A 70 -6.13 -18.20 -4.06
CA ASP A 70 -6.08 -17.15 -3.03
C ASP A 70 -6.16 -17.72 -1.61
N TYR A 71 -6.67 -18.96 -1.44
CA TYR A 71 -6.65 -19.66 -0.15
C TYR A 71 -5.29 -20.24 0.19
N THR A 72 -4.48 -20.57 -0.81
CA THR A 72 -3.16 -21.20 -0.62
C THR A 72 -2.03 -20.19 -0.65
N GLN A 73 -2.17 -19.13 -1.46
CA GLN A 73 -1.13 -18.12 -1.66
C GLN A 73 -1.22 -16.98 -0.65
N LEU A 74 -0.05 -16.48 -0.27
CA LEU A 74 0.09 -15.28 0.53
C LEU A 74 -0.43 -14.07 -0.25
N HIS A 75 -1.22 -13.21 0.41
CA HIS A 75 -1.73 -12.04 -0.27
C HIS A 75 -0.59 -11.10 -0.67
N ARG A 76 -0.65 -10.52 -1.88
CA ARG A 76 0.43 -9.66 -2.41
C ARG A 76 0.79 -8.52 -1.45
N SER A 77 -0.18 -7.89 -0.80
CA SER A 77 0.09 -6.82 0.19
C SER A 77 0.88 -7.33 1.37
N GLU A 78 0.48 -8.50 1.86
CA GLU A 78 1.05 -9.14 3.03
C GLU A 78 2.52 -9.46 2.78
N ALA A 79 2.84 -10.06 1.63
CA ALA A 79 4.21 -10.32 1.21
C ALA A 79 5.06 -9.03 1.17
N GLN A 80 4.53 -7.94 0.59
CA GLN A 80 5.27 -6.67 0.52
C GLN A 80 5.50 -6.05 1.91
N LEU A 81 4.51 -6.13 2.79
CA LEU A 81 4.61 -5.64 4.17
C LEU A 81 5.63 -6.44 4.98
N TRP A 82 5.62 -7.77 4.86
CA TRP A 82 6.59 -8.63 5.51
C TRP A 82 8.03 -8.34 5.05
N LEU A 83 8.25 -8.25 3.75
CA LEU A 83 9.57 -7.91 3.19
C LEU A 83 10.03 -6.51 3.62
N CYS A 84 9.11 -5.54 3.64
CA CYS A 84 9.41 -4.18 4.09
C CYS A 84 9.76 -4.15 5.58
N LEU A 85 9.01 -4.87 6.42
CA LEU A 85 9.28 -4.95 7.86
C LEU A 85 10.62 -5.64 8.14
N ARG A 86 10.92 -6.73 7.41
CA ARG A 86 12.21 -7.42 7.46
C ARG A 86 13.34 -6.43 7.20
N GLN A 87 13.28 -5.68 6.09
CA GLN A 87 14.34 -4.74 5.75
C GLN A 87 14.49 -3.65 6.83
N LEU A 88 13.38 -3.11 7.35
CA LEU A 88 13.43 -2.08 8.39
C LEU A 88 14.02 -2.58 9.71
N LEU A 89 13.65 -3.78 10.17
CA LEU A 89 14.05 -4.31 11.48
C LEU A 89 15.42 -5.01 11.46
N LEU A 90 15.89 -5.48 10.31
CA LEU A 90 17.21 -6.07 10.15
C LEU A 90 18.26 -5.08 9.66
N GLU A 91 17.88 -3.81 9.47
CA GLU A 91 18.77 -2.73 9.08
C GLU A 91 19.86 -2.51 10.16
N PRO A 92 21.16 -2.55 9.82
CA PRO A 92 22.24 -2.37 10.80
C PRO A 92 22.18 -1.05 11.57
N ARG A 93 21.59 -0.02 10.97
CA ARG A 93 21.45 1.33 11.54
C ARG A 93 20.21 1.49 12.43
N LEU A 94 19.34 0.48 12.53
CA LEU A 94 18.12 0.52 13.34
C LEU A 94 18.35 1.10 14.75
N PRO A 95 19.37 0.68 15.54
CA PRO A 95 19.54 1.16 16.91
C PRO A 95 19.78 2.68 17.00
N HIS A 96 20.36 3.29 15.96
CA HIS A 96 20.67 4.73 15.92
C HIS A 96 19.43 5.59 15.61
N HIS A 97 18.43 5.01 14.95
CA HIS A 97 17.26 5.73 14.45
C HIS A 97 15.95 5.36 15.16
N TYR A 98 15.89 4.17 15.77
CA TYR A 98 14.65 3.60 16.26
C TYR A 98 14.82 2.90 17.61
N THR A 99 14.19 3.45 18.64
CA THR A 99 14.15 2.86 19.97
C THR A 99 12.96 1.91 20.09
N ILE A 100 13.21 0.63 20.36
CA ILE A 100 12.15 -0.35 20.60
C ILE A 100 11.81 -0.34 22.08
N ASN A 101 10.71 0.34 22.43
CA ASN A 101 10.13 0.32 23.78
C ASN A 101 9.27 -0.94 23.98
N GLU A 102 8.72 -1.10 25.18
CA GLU A 102 7.91 -2.27 25.55
C GLU A 102 6.66 -2.43 24.67
N CYS A 103 5.95 -1.33 24.36
CA CYS A 103 4.76 -1.39 23.49
C CYS A 103 5.11 -1.87 22.08
N ARG A 104 6.18 -1.32 21.48
CA ARG A 104 6.68 -1.73 20.15
C ARG A 104 7.17 -3.18 20.18
N ARG A 105 7.88 -3.57 21.24
CA ARG A 105 8.34 -4.96 21.46
C ARG A 105 7.15 -5.91 21.47
N ALA A 106 6.11 -5.62 22.24
CA ALA A 106 4.91 -6.45 22.30
C ALA A 106 4.23 -6.55 20.92
N ALA A 107 4.09 -5.44 20.21
CA ALA A 107 3.55 -5.41 18.85
C ALA A 107 4.37 -6.28 17.88
N PHE A 108 5.69 -6.15 17.84
CA PHE A 108 6.54 -6.96 16.97
C PHE A 108 6.56 -8.44 17.37
N CYS A 109 6.59 -8.75 18.66
CA CYS A 109 6.57 -10.13 19.13
C CYS A 109 5.24 -10.83 18.81
N SER A 110 4.12 -10.09 18.85
CA SER A 110 2.80 -10.62 18.46
C SER A 110 2.75 -11.10 17.00
N LEU A 111 3.64 -10.61 16.13
CA LEU A 111 3.73 -11.03 14.74
C LEU A 111 4.33 -12.42 14.57
N GLN A 112 5.06 -12.95 15.56
CA GLN A 112 5.69 -14.27 15.47
C GLN A 112 4.68 -15.38 15.16
N ALA A 113 3.48 -15.30 15.76
CA ALA A 113 2.41 -16.26 15.52
C ALA A 113 1.87 -16.24 14.08
N LYS A 114 2.08 -15.13 13.34
CA LYS A 114 1.68 -15.00 11.93
C LYS A 114 2.74 -15.51 10.95
N ILE A 115 3.98 -15.76 11.39
CA ILE A 115 5.04 -16.32 10.54
C ILE A 115 5.02 -17.86 10.65
N THR A 116 3.99 -18.46 10.03
CA THR A 116 3.82 -19.91 9.94
C THR A 116 4.79 -20.53 8.93
N ASP A 117 4.95 -21.85 8.96
CA ASP A 117 5.83 -22.55 8.01
C ASP A 117 5.37 -22.38 6.55
N THR A 118 4.05 -22.33 6.32
CA THR A 118 3.48 -22.00 5.00
C THR A 118 3.86 -20.60 4.50
N VAL A 119 4.01 -19.62 5.40
CA VAL A 119 4.47 -18.26 5.05
C VAL A 119 5.97 -18.28 4.76
N LEU A 120 6.75 -19.05 5.51
CA LEU A 120 8.19 -19.21 5.30
C LEU A 120 8.49 -19.91 3.97
N ASP A 121 7.72 -20.94 3.61
CA ASP A 121 7.88 -21.66 2.33
C ASP A 121 7.64 -20.73 1.14
N GLN A 122 6.66 -19.81 1.25
CA GLN A 122 6.35 -18.84 0.20
C GLN A 122 7.28 -17.64 0.18
N VAL A 123 7.86 -17.26 1.33
CA VAL A 123 8.79 -16.13 1.46
C VAL A 123 9.98 -16.51 2.35
N PRO A 124 10.94 -17.31 1.85
CA PRO A 124 12.07 -17.83 2.64
C PRO A 124 12.91 -16.76 3.37
N PRO A 125 13.14 -15.54 2.80
CA PRO A 125 13.87 -14.49 3.52
C PRO A 125 13.26 -14.08 4.87
N LEU A 126 12.00 -14.42 5.17
CA LEU A 126 11.38 -14.10 6.46
C LEU A 126 11.91 -14.93 7.63
N ASN A 127 12.70 -15.98 7.37
CA ASN A 127 13.34 -16.75 8.43
C ASN A 127 14.22 -15.84 9.32
N ASP A 128 15.01 -14.94 8.73
CA ASP A 128 15.85 -14.00 9.48
C ASP A 128 15.02 -13.08 10.39
N LEU A 129 13.85 -12.64 9.89
CA LEU A 129 12.92 -11.81 10.64
C LEU A 129 12.32 -12.61 11.81
N LYS A 130 11.86 -13.86 11.57
CA LYS A 130 11.35 -14.73 12.64
C LYS A 130 12.38 -14.92 13.74
N MET A 131 13.63 -15.21 13.38
CA MET A 131 14.74 -15.35 14.33
C MET A 131 15.04 -14.06 15.09
N PHE A 132 14.96 -12.90 14.44
CA PHE A 132 15.07 -11.61 15.11
C PHE A 132 13.94 -11.39 16.11
N LEU A 133 12.69 -11.65 15.74
CA LEU A 133 11.54 -11.50 16.63
C LEU A 133 11.60 -12.45 17.83
N CYS A 134 12.01 -13.70 17.63
CA CYS A 134 12.21 -14.65 18.74
C CYS A 134 13.29 -14.16 19.71
N ARG A 135 14.42 -13.65 19.20
CA ARG A 135 15.45 -13.02 20.04
C ARG A 135 14.93 -11.79 20.78
N LEU A 136 14.08 -10.99 20.13
CA LEU A 136 13.45 -9.82 20.73
C LEU A 136 12.47 -10.18 21.86
N ALA A 137 11.83 -11.34 21.81
CA ALA A 137 10.92 -11.80 22.86
C ALA A 137 11.65 -12.32 24.11
N VAL A 138 12.81 -12.96 23.94
CA VAL A 138 13.58 -13.57 25.03
C VAL A 138 14.63 -12.62 25.61
N GLY A 139 15.19 -11.75 24.77
CA GLY A 139 16.27 -10.85 25.14
C GLY A 139 15.79 -9.56 25.79
N ASP A 140 16.56 -9.08 26.77
CA ASP A 140 16.38 -7.74 27.32
C ASP A 140 16.90 -6.71 26.30
N TYR A 141 16.08 -6.38 25.30
CA TYR A 141 16.46 -5.50 24.19
C TYR A 141 16.81 -4.07 24.65
N SER A 142 16.40 -3.72 25.88
CA SER A 142 16.83 -2.52 26.59
C SER A 142 18.36 -2.43 26.72
N SER A 143 19.05 -3.58 26.82
CA SER A 143 20.50 -3.65 26.96
C SER A 143 21.27 -3.35 25.67
N VAL A 144 20.66 -3.51 24.49
CA VAL A 144 21.29 -3.21 23.19
C VAL A 144 21.43 -1.70 22.99
N HIS A 145 20.46 -0.92 23.47
CA HIS A 145 20.53 0.56 23.49
C HIS A 145 21.47 1.09 24.58
N ASN A 146 21.83 0.28 25.59
CA ASN A 146 22.70 0.67 26.71
C ASN A 146 24.18 0.31 26.53
N ARG A 147 24.59 -0.35 25.43
CA ARG A 147 26.02 -0.65 25.15
C ARG A 147 26.85 0.56 24.69
N THR A 148 26.34 1.78 24.85
CA THR A 148 27.10 3.01 24.65
C THR A 148 27.61 3.50 25.99
N ASN A 149 28.80 3.03 26.42
CA ASN A 149 29.63 3.49 27.56
C ASN A 149 29.15 4.78 28.26
N GLY A 150 28.11 4.70 29.10
CA GLY A 150 27.60 5.85 29.88
C GLY A 150 27.05 7.04 29.06
N VAL A 151 27.01 6.97 27.72
CA VAL A 151 26.44 8.02 26.88
C VAL A 151 24.96 7.70 26.68
N LYS A 152 24.08 8.42 27.40
CA LYS A 152 22.63 8.39 27.18
C LYS A 152 22.35 8.75 25.71
N ASN A 153 22.08 7.75 24.86
CA ASN A 153 21.87 7.90 23.42
C ASN A 153 22.91 8.84 22.78
N PRO A 154 23.97 8.34 22.12
CA PRO A 154 24.61 9.15 21.09
C PRO A 154 23.59 9.24 19.95
N GLY A 155 22.55 10.06 20.15
CA GLY A 155 21.62 10.42 19.11
C GLY A 155 22.50 10.85 17.95
N CYS A 156 22.39 10.13 16.84
CA CYS A 156 23.13 10.50 15.66
C CYS A 156 22.82 11.98 15.42
N THR A 157 23.86 12.83 15.43
CA THR A 157 23.72 14.23 15.05
C THR A 157 23.46 14.21 13.55
N LEU A 158 22.20 14.03 13.20
CA LEU A 158 21.74 13.89 11.83
C LEU A 158 21.67 15.30 11.26
N ILE A 159 22.60 15.60 10.36
CA ILE A 159 22.47 16.76 9.47
C ILE A 159 21.46 16.36 8.40
N GLU A 160 20.18 16.61 8.70
CA GLU A 160 19.08 16.30 7.79
C GLU A 160 18.91 17.45 6.79
N ILE A 161 18.89 17.11 5.49
CA ILE A 161 18.38 18.04 4.47
C ILE A 161 16.87 18.09 4.64
N VAL A 162 16.39 19.07 5.40
CA VAL A 162 14.95 19.37 5.44
C VAL A 162 14.57 19.87 4.05
N PRO A 163 13.57 19.30 3.35
CA PRO A 163 13.20 19.77 2.02
C PRO A 163 12.46 21.12 2.10
N GLN A 164 13.20 22.21 2.35
CA GLN A 164 12.64 23.57 2.34
C GLN A 164 12.12 23.91 0.95
N ILE A 165 12.72 23.32 -0.09
CA ILE A 165 12.31 23.46 -1.50
C ILE A 165 10.84 23.09 -1.69
N LYS A 166 10.38 21.96 -1.13
CA LYS A 166 8.95 21.56 -1.25
C LYS A 166 8.04 22.59 -0.58
N GLN A 167 8.38 23.02 0.64
CA GLN A 167 7.56 24.00 1.37
C GLN A 167 7.57 25.38 0.70
N ALA A 168 8.71 25.80 0.16
CA ALA A 168 8.86 27.02 -0.61
C ALA A 168 8.01 26.96 -1.88
N TYR A 169 8.12 25.89 -2.67
CA TYR A 169 7.27 25.69 -3.85
C TYR A 169 5.79 25.62 -3.49
N LEU A 170 5.40 24.90 -2.43
CA LEU A 170 4.00 24.86 -2.01
C LEU A 170 3.49 26.25 -1.61
N LYS A 171 4.30 27.07 -0.92
CA LYS A 171 3.94 28.46 -0.58
C LYS A 171 3.84 29.36 -1.81
N GLU A 172 4.77 29.24 -2.76
CA GLU A 172 4.75 29.99 -4.02
C GLU A 172 3.56 29.61 -4.91
N VAL A 173 3.34 28.30 -5.07
CA VAL A 173 2.20 27.76 -5.82
C VAL A 173 0.90 28.15 -5.14
N HIS A 174 0.80 28.07 -3.80
CA HIS A 174 -0.42 28.46 -3.09
C HIS A 174 -0.84 29.90 -3.40
N LYS A 175 0.13 30.83 -3.42
CA LYS A 175 -0.10 32.24 -3.80
C LYS A 175 -0.53 32.41 -5.25
N ARG A 176 -0.09 31.52 -6.16
CA ARG A 176 -0.36 31.59 -7.60
C ARG A 176 -1.41 30.60 -8.09
N THR A 177 -2.06 29.86 -7.19
CA THR A 177 -2.97 28.74 -7.53
C THR A 177 -4.03 29.15 -8.55
N LYS A 178 -4.65 30.32 -8.36
CA LYS A 178 -5.70 30.82 -9.26
C LYS A 178 -5.17 31.15 -10.66
N SER A 179 -3.99 31.76 -10.76
CA SER A 179 -3.34 32.07 -12.04
C SER A 179 -2.89 30.81 -12.77
N LEU A 180 -2.27 29.88 -12.04
CA LEU A 180 -1.84 28.60 -12.60
C LEU A 180 -3.03 27.77 -13.07
N ALA A 181 -4.10 27.70 -12.28
CA ALA A 181 -5.34 27.02 -12.67
C ALA A 181 -5.96 27.66 -13.92
N LYS A 182 -5.97 28.99 -14.03
CA LYS A 182 -6.48 29.69 -15.22
C LYS A 182 -5.65 29.38 -16.47
N ASN A 183 -4.32 29.45 -16.39
CA ASN A 183 -3.44 29.09 -17.53
C ASN A 183 -3.60 27.61 -17.92
N GLN A 184 -3.79 26.72 -16.96
CA GLN A 184 -4.05 25.30 -17.24
C GLN A 184 -5.41 25.10 -17.92
N LEU A 185 -6.46 25.81 -17.50
CA LEU A 185 -7.77 25.78 -18.17
C LEU A 185 -7.67 26.23 -19.63
N GLU A 186 -6.85 27.26 -19.92
CA GLU A 186 -6.58 27.74 -21.27
C GLU A 186 -5.86 26.68 -22.12
N ASN A 187 -4.84 26.00 -21.57
CA ASN A 187 -4.10 24.96 -22.27
C ASN A 187 -4.92 23.69 -22.55
N PHE A 188 -5.81 23.31 -21.63
CA PHE A 188 -6.67 22.14 -21.79
C PHE A 188 -7.99 22.47 -22.49
N HIS A 189 -8.21 23.73 -22.86
CA HIS A 189 -9.46 24.23 -23.46
C HIS A 189 -10.72 23.78 -22.68
N LEU A 190 -10.62 23.70 -21.36
CA LEU A 190 -11.74 23.28 -20.51
C LEU A 190 -12.65 24.50 -20.27
N ASP A 191 -13.78 24.52 -20.95
CA ASP A 191 -14.81 25.56 -20.89
C ASP A 191 -15.61 25.59 -19.57
N GLY A 192 -15.33 24.66 -18.65
CA GLY A 192 -16.07 24.52 -17.40
C GLY A 192 -17.49 23.96 -17.57
N SER A 193 -17.89 23.56 -18.78
CA SER A 193 -19.14 22.85 -19.01
C SER A 193 -19.18 21.53 -18.23
N GLU A 194 -20.40 21.01 -18.05
CA GLU A 194 -20.60 19.70 -17.43
C GLU A 194 -19.87 18.59 -18.20
N SER A 195 -19.79 18.70 -19.53
CA SER A 195 -19.04 17.78 -20.39
C SER A 195 -17.53 17.81 -20.12
N SER A 196 -16.93 19.00 -20.04
CA SER A 196 -15.50 19.19 -19.73
C SER A 196 -15.15 18.73 -18.32
N ARG A 197 -16.02 18.99 -17.34
CA ARG A 197 -15.87 18.47 -15.97
C ARG A 197 -15.92 16.94 -15.95
N ASN A 198 -16.86 16.35 -16.67
CA ASN A 198 -16.97 14.89 -16.81
C ASN A 198 -15.76 14.28 -17.53
N MET A 199 -15.16 14.98 -18.50
CA MET A 199 -13.93 14.55 -19.16
C MET A 199 -12.73 14.58 -18.21
N ALA A 200 -12.53 15.67 -17.46
CA ALA A 200 -11.47 15.79 -16.47
C ALA A 200 -11.61 14.73 -15.35
N LYS A 201 -12.83 14.47 -14.89
CA LYS A 201 -13.16 13.41 -13.92
C LYS A 201 -12.78 12.03 -14.46
N LYS A 202 -13.14 11.70 -15.72
CA LYS A 202 -12.75 10.45 -16.38
C LYS A 202 -11.23 10.30 -16.55
N LEU A 203 -10.52 11.39 -16.88
CA LEU A 203 -9.06 11.40 -16.96
C LEU A 203 -8.43 11.11 -15.59
N LEU A 204 -8.88 11.80 -14.54
CA LEU A 204 -8.41 11.54 -13.16
C LEU A 204 -8.68 10.09 -12.74
N GLU A 205 -9.88 9.60 -13.02
CA GLU A 205 -10.27 8.21 -12.80
C GLU A 205 -9.36 7.25 -13.57
N SER A 206 -8.92 7.57 -14.80
CA SER A 206 -8.01 6.71 -15.56
C SER A 206 -6.62 6.56 -14.90
N TYR A 207 -6.10 7.61 -14.26
CA TYR A 207 -4.81 7.57 -13.53
C TYR A 207 -4.92 6.86 -12.18
N THR A 208 -6.08 6.92 -11.54
CA THR A 208 -6.37 6.20 -10.29
C THR A 208 -6.88 4.78 -10.52
N SER A 209 -7.38 4.47 -11.73
CA SER A 209 -8.08 3.22 -12.01
C SER A 209 -7.16 2.01 -12.01
N ASP A 210 -7.64 0.97 -11.33
CA ASP A 210 -7.18 -0.41 -11.47
C ASP A 210 -7.21 -0.94 -12.92
N ALA A 211 -7.75 -0.21 -13.90
CA ALA A 211 -7.72 -0.58 -15.31
C ALA A 211 -6.32 -0.60 -15.91
N ALA A 212 -5.43 0.32 -15.51
CA ALA A 212 -4.02 0.25 -15.92
C ALA A 212 -3.30 -0.94 -15.26
N LEU A 213 -3.63 -1.25 -14.00
CA LEU A 213 -3.03 -2.37 -13.25
C LEU A 213 -3.55 -3.75 -13.67
N ALA A 214 -4.81 -3.81 -14.11
CA ALA A 214 -5.41 -5.00 -14.68
C ALA A 214 -4.70 -5.39 -15.99
N LEU A 215 -4.17 -4.44 -16.74
CA LEU A 215 -3.39 -4.71 -17.95
C LEU A 215 -1.99 -5.26 -17.61
N ASP A 216 -1.35 -4.78 -16.54
CA ASP A 216 0.04 -5.11 -16.21
C ASP A 216 0.24 -6.40 -15.39
N SER A 217 -0.78 -6.94 -14.71
CA SER A 217 -0.59 -8.04 -13.75
C SER A 217 -1.47 -9.27 -13.95
N GLY A 218 -1.89 -9.52 -15.19
CA GLY A 218 -2.55 -10.77 -15.59
C GLY A 218 -3.98 -10.64 -16.13
N GLY A 219 -4.45 -9.42 -16.40
CA GLY A 219 -5.81 -9.16 -16.92
C GLY A 219 -6.82 -8.93 -15.81
N ALA A 220 -7.82 -8.09 -16.07
CA ALA A 220 -9.03 -8.09 -15.24
C ALA A 220 -9.65 -9.50 -15.30
N LYS A 221 -10.29 -9.99 -14.24
CA LYS A 221 -11.02 -11.29 -14.31
C LYS A 221 -12.50 -11.06 -14.64
N CYS A 222 -13.05 -11.92 -15.48
CA CYS A 222 -14.46 -11.90 -15.87
C CYS A 222 -15.33 -12.22 -14.66
N ALA A 223 -16.32 -11.38 -14.38
CA ALA A 223 -17.23 -11.58 -13.25
C ALA A 223 -18.08 -12.85 -13.34
N LYS A 224 -18.20 -13.45 -14.55
CA LYS A 224 -18.95 -14.69 -14.79
C LYS A 224 -18.09 -15.94 -14.71
N CYS A 225 -17.05 -16.03 -15.54
CA CYS A 225 -16.25 -17.26 -15.68
C CYS A 225 -14.91 -17.21 -14.96
N GLY A 226 -14.47 -16.04 -14.48
CA GLY A 226 -13.17 -15.89 -13.80
C GLY A 226 -11.96 -15.77 -14.75
N ASP A 227 -12.13 -16.04 -16.05
CA ASP A 227 -11.07 -15.91 -17.06
C ASP A 227 -10.65 -14.46 -17.30
N LYS A 228 -9.55 -14.26 -18.04
CA LYS A 228 -9.07 -12.93 -18.43
C LYS A 228 -10.16 -12.16 -19.19
N ALA A 229 -10.54 -11.03 -18.62
CA ALA A 229 -11.48 -10.06 -19.13
C ALA A 229 -10.76 -8.90 -19.81
N SER A 230 -11.25 -8.55 -20.99
CA SER A 230 -10.77 -7.43 -21.80
C SER A 230 -11.75 -6.28 -21.88
N LYS A 231 -13.03 -6.51 -21.50
CA LYS A 231 -14.12 -5.54 -21.70
C LYS A 231 -14.77 -5.18 -20.37
N LYS A 232 -15.09 -3.90 -20.18
CA LYS A 232 -15.92 -3.42 -19.07
C LYS A 232 -17.37 -3.30 -19.51
N CYS A 233 -18.29 -3.40 -18.55
CA CYS A 233 -19.68 -2.98 -18.76
C CYS A 233 -19.68 -1.53 -19.26
N SER A 234 -20.26 -1.28 -20.43
CA SER A 234 -20.29 0.06 -21.04
C SER A 234 -21.12 1.07 -20.25
N ARG A 235 -22.08 0.60 -19.44
CA ARG A 235 -22.99 1.43 -18.65
C ARG A 235 -22.36 1.93 -17.34
N CYS A 236 -21.95 1.02 -16.45
CA CYS A 236 -21.39 1.39 -15.14
C CYS A 236 -19.86 1.46 -15.09
N LYS A 237 -19.15 0.89 -16.09
CA LYS A 237 -17.68 0.82 -16.18
C LYS A 237 -16.96 0.22 -14.97
N THR A 238 -17.69 -0.47 -14.09
CA THR A 238 -17.19 -1.03 -12.84
C THR A 238 -16.88 -2.52 -12.97
N GLU A 239 -17.72 -3.28 -13.69
CA GLU A 239 -17.57 -4.73 -13.83
C GLU A 239 -16.93 -5.13 -15.17
N TRP A 240 -16.17 -6.23 -15.15
CA TRP A 240 -15.38 -6.72 -16.29
C TRP A 240 -15.87 -8.08 -16.79
N TYR A 241 -15.82 -8.27 -18.11
CA TYR A 241 -16.19 -9.50 -18.80
C TYR A 241 -15.19 -9.85 -19.91
N CYS A 242 -14.99 -11.16 -20.15
CA CYS A 242 -14.22 -11.64 -21.30
C CYS A 242 -14.93 -11.36 -22.63
N GLY A 243 -16.27 -11.34 -22.62
CA GLY A 243 -17.09 -11.07 -23.79
C GLY A 243 -18.53 -10.72 -23.45
N ARG A 244 -19.31 -10.39 -24.49
CA ARG A 244 -20.73 -10.03 -24.35
C ARG A 244 -21.58 -11.18 -23.81
N GLU A 245 -21.24 -12.41 -24.15
CA GLU A 245 -21.93 -13.62 -23.69
C GLU A 245 -21.93 -13.71 -22.16
N CYS A 246 -20.75 -13.60 -21.53
CA CYS A 246 -20.62 -13.59 -20.08
C CYS A 246 -21.32 -12.39 -19.43
N GLN A 247 -21.34 -11.23 -20.09
CA GLN A 247 -22.07 -10.06 -19.61
C GLN A 247 -23.59 -10.32 -19.59
N VAL A 248 -24.17 -10.88 -20.66
CA VAL A 248 -25.60 -11.19 -20.72
C VAL A 248 -25.98 -12.23 -19.68
N GLN A 249 -25.15 -13.24 -19.47
CA GLN A 249 -25.40 -14.27 -18.45
C GLN A 249 -25.23 -13.78 -17.00
N GLN A 250 -24.45 -12.73 -16.76
CA GLN A 250 -24.31 -12.08 -15.45
C GLN A 250 -25.38 -11.00 -15.25
N TRP A 251 -25.99 -10.50 -16.34
CA TRP A 251 -26.88 -9.34 -16.34
C TRP A 251 -28.00 -9.39 -15.29
N PRO A 252 -28.68 -10.53 -15.02
CA PRO A 252 -29.70 -10.58 -13.97
C PRO A 252 -29.18 -10.18 -12.59
N LYS A 253 -27.94 -10.54 -12.25
CA LYS A 253 -27.29 -10.17 -10.98
C LYS A 253 -26.62 -8.80 -11.05
N HIS A 254 -26.08 -8.44 -12.22
CA HIS A 254 -25.38 -7.19 -12.41
C HIS A 254 -26.32 -5.98 -12.53
N LYS A 255 -27.54 -6.13 -13.07
CA LYS A 255 -28.44 -5.03 -13.46
C LYS A 255 -28.69 -4.03 -12.32
N GLU A 256 -29.06 -4.51 -11.14
CA GLU A 256 -29.36 -3.65 -9.99
C GLU A 256 -28.12 -2.86 -9.54
N ILE A 257 -26.99 -3.55 -9.47
CA ILE A 257 -25.68 -2.97 -9.11
C ILE A 257 -25.21 -1.98 -10.21
N CYS A 258 -25.44 -2.32 -11.47
CA CYS A 258 -25.11 -1.50 -12.64
C CYS A 258 -25.82 -0.17 -12.60
N ASP A 259 -27.12 -0.16 -12.25
CA ASP A 259 -27.93 1.05 -12.19
C ASP A 259 -27.49 1.95 -11.01
N GLN A 260 -27.17 1.37 -9.86
CA GLN A 260 -26.63 2.12 -8.72
C GLN A 260 -25.27 2.76 -9.04
N PHE A 261 -24.33 1.99 -9.62
CA PHE A 261 -23.01 2.51 -9.97
C PHE A 261 -23.04 3.49 -11.15
N ALA A 262 -23.95 3.31 -12.11
CA ALA A 262 -24.12 4.25 -13.21
C ALA A 262 -24.57 5.63 -12.70
N ASN A 263 -25.40 5.68 -11.64
CA ASN A 263 -25.85 6.93 -11.03
C ASN A 263 -24.78 7.58 -10.14
N LEU A 264 -23.91 6.79 -9.51
CA LEU A 264 -22.79 7.29 -8.69
C LEU A 264 -21.59 7.79 -9.51
N CYS A 265 -21.45 7.28 -10.74
CA CYS A 265 -20.37 7.67 -11.66
C CYS A 265 -20.76 8.81 -12.63
N VAL A 266 -21.87 9.52 -12.35
CA VAL A 266 -22.16 10.84 -12.94
C VAL A 266 -21.35 11.89 -12.19
#